data_AF-A0AAD1SBW2-F1
#
_entry.id   AF-A0AAD1SBW2-F1
#
_cell.length_a   1.000
_cell.length_b   1.000
_cell.length_c   1.000
_cell.angle_alpha   90.00
_cell.angle_beta   90.00
_cell.angle_gamma   90.00
#
_symmetry.space_group_name_H-M   'P 1'
#
loop_
_entity.id
_entity.type
_entity.pdbx_description
1 polymer ?
#
loop_
_entity_poly.entity_id
_entity_poly.type
_entity_poly.pdbx_seq_one_letter_code
_entity_poly.pdbx_strand_id
1 'polypeptide(L)'
;MNVFLLSDPEIIKQIGAEILQCFATNDSPGMKANTTWAAHKAVIRGALIRQSTRKKKQKSQTLERLLSELRTLEQAHQFHPDGKIFRHLDTVRHSIQALLLDDTAKAMTYSRRTFY
;
A
#
# COMPACT_ATOMS: atom_id res chain seq x y z
N MET A 1 -0.93 -11.50 5.36
CA MET A 1 -0.43 -11.08 4.03
C MET A 1 -1.44 -10.11 3.41
N ASN A 2 -1.01 -9.00 2.81
CA ASN A 2 -1.94 -8.01 2.24
C ASN A 2 -2.55 -8.55 0.93
N VAL A 3 -3.75 -9.12 0.98
CA VAL A 3 -4.37 -9.79 -0.19
C VAL A 3 -4.78 -8.75 -1.24
N PHE A 4 -5.07 -7.52 -0.80
CA PHE A 4 -5.39 -6.38 -1.67
C PHE A 4 -4.19 -5.88 -2.49
N LEU A 5 -2.98 -6.34 -2.18
CA LEU A 5 -1.78 -6.01 -2.95
C LEU A 5 -1.83 -6.62 -4.36
N LEU A 6 -2.45 -7.79 -4.49
CA LEU A 6 -2.61 -8.53 -5.75
C LEU A 6 -3.80 -8.04 -6.59
N SER A 7 -4.52 -7.01 -6.12
CA SER A 7 -5.57 -6.35 -6.90
C SER A 7 -5.02 -5.19 -7.74
N ASP A 8 -3.77 -4.80 -7.52
CA ASP A 8 -3.10 -3.71 -8.23
C ASP A 8 -2.32 -4.26 -9.44
N PRO A 9 -2.74 -3.96 -10.69
CA PRO A 9 -2.11 -4.50 -11.90
C PRO A 9 -0.63 -4.15 -12.03
N GLU A 10 -0.24 -2.96 -11.56
CA GLU A 10 1.15 -2.50 -11.65
C GLU A 10 2.04 -3.28 -10.68
N ILE A 11 1.53 -3.60 -9.50
CA ILE A 11 2.24 -4.47 -8.56
C ILE A 11 2.37 -5.87 -9.10
N ILE A 12 1.32 -6.43 -9.71
CA ILE A 12 1.37 -7.75 -10.33
C ILE A 12 2.46 -7.78 -11.41
N LYS A 13 2.51 -6.75 -12.26
CA LYS A 13 3.52 -6.63 -13.31
C LYS A 13 4.94 -6.53 -12.73
N GLN A 14 5.16 -5.69 -11.73
CA GLN A 14 6.46 -5.54 -11.06
C GLN A 14 6.93 -6.85 -10.40
N ILE A 15 6.04 -7.49 -9.64
CA ILE A 15 6.35 -8.77 -8.98
C ILE A 15 6.59 -9.87 -10.01
N GLY A 16 5.78 -9.92 -11.08
CA GLY A 16 5.96 -10.88 -12.17
C GLY A 16 7.34 -10.76 -12.83
N ALA A 17 7.79 -9.54 -13.11
CA ALA A 17 9.12 -9.29 -13.67
C ALA A 17 10.25 -9.72 -12.72
N GLU A 18 10.16 -9.37 -11.43
CA GLU A 18 11.15 -9.77 -10.41
C GLU A 18 11.22 -11.30 -10.24
N ILE A 19 10.08 -11.97 -10.30
CA ILE A 19 10.00 -13.43 -10.21
C ILE A 19 10.68 -14.07 -11.43
N LEU A 20 10.39 -13.61 -12.64
CA LEU A 20 11.02 -14.11 -13.87
C LEU A 20 12.54 -13.93 -13.84
N GLN A 21 13.01 -12.77 -13.35
CA GLN A 21 14.44 -12.53 -13.17
C GLN A 21 15.07 -13.48 -12.14
N CYS A 22 14.36 -13.77 -11.04
CA CYS A 22 14.79 -14.75 -10.05
C CYS A 22 14.93 -16.15 -10.66
N PHE A 23 13.96 -16.59 -11.48
CA PHE A 23 14.04 -17.88 -12.18
C PHE A 23 15.23 -17.94 -13.14
N ALA A 24 15.49 -16.88 -13.91
CA ALA A 24 16.62 -16.82 -14.82
C ALA A 24 18.00 -16.85 -14.12
N THR A 25 18.07 -16.38 -12.88
CA THR A 25 19.35 -16.24 -12.13
C THR A 25 19.64 -17.40 -11.18
N ASN A 26 18.62 -18.15 -10.76
CA ASN A 26 18.77 -19.21 -9.75
C ASN A 26 18.67 -20.64 -10.33
N ASP A 27 18.60 -20.77 -11.66
CA ASP A 27 18.59 -22.08 -12.33
C ASP A 27 20.03 -22.61 -12.46
N SER A 28 20.60 -23.04 -11.33
CA SER A 28 21.95 -23.62 -11.27
C SER A 28 21.91 -25.12 -11.58
N PRO A 29 22.71 -25.62 -12.54
CA PRO A 29 22.77 -27.04 -12.85
C PRO A 29 23.26 -27.83 -11.63
N GLY A 30 22.48 -28.85 -11.22
CA GLY A 30 22.78 -29.72 -10.09
C GLY A 30 22.00 -29.42 -8.80
N MET A 31 21.21 -28.35 -8.74
CA MET A 31 20.35 -28.07 -7.59
C MET A 31 19.09 -28.95 -7.59
N LYS A 32 18.75 -29.54 -6.44
CA LYS A 32 17.51 -30.32 -6.29
C LYS A 32 16.30 -29.41 -6.48
N ALA A 33 15.32 -29.84 -7.27
CA ALA A 33 14.10 -29.06 -7.57
C ALA A 33 13.39 -28.51 -6.32
N ASN A 34 13.39 -29.27 -5.20
CA ASN A 34 12.79 -28.82 -3.95
C ASN A 34 13.52 -27.62 -3.32
N THR A 35 14.85 -27.60 -3.39
CA THR A 35 15.69 -26.49 -2.91
C THR A 35 15.48 -25.25 -3.77
N THR A 36 15.45 -25.43 -5.09
CA THR A 36 15.13 -24.38 -6.06
C THR A 36 13.75 -23.80 -5.75
N TRP A 37 12.73 -24.63 -5.58
CA TRP A 37 11.38 -24.18 -5.23
C TRP A 37 11.31 -23.42 -3.89
N ALA A 38 12.02 -23.88 -2.86
CA ALA A 38 12.10 -23.19 -1.58
C ALA A 38 12.72 -21.79 -1.72
N ALA A 39 13.81 -21.66 -2.49
CA ALA A 39 14.46 -20.39 -2.77
C ALA A 39 13.52 -19.41 -3.50
N HIS A 40 12.85 -19.88 -4.56
CA HIS A 40 11.90 -19.06 -5.31
C HIS A 40 10.75 -18.55 -4.42
N LYS A 41 10.17 -19.40 -3.58
CA LYS A 41 9.14 -19.00 -2.62
C LYS A 41 9.63 -17.92 -1.65
N ALA A 42 10.86 -18.03 -1.16
CA ALA A 42 11.44 -17.04 -0.26
C ALA A 42 11.59 -15.67 -0.94
N VAL A 43 12.04 -15.65 -2.21
CA VAL A 43 12.16 -14.42 -3.01
C VAL A 43 10.79 -13.79 -3.25
N ILE A 44 9.81 -14.57 -3.70
CA ILE A 44 8.42 -14.11 -3.91
C ILE A 44 7.86 -13.48 -2.64
N ARG A 45 8.06 -14.14 -1.50
CA ARG A 45 7.60 -13.64 -0.20
C ARG A 45 8.29 -12.32 0.16
N GLY A 46 9.60 -12.22 -0.06
CA GLY A 46 10.37 -11.00 0.17
C GLY A 46 9.88 -9.83 -0.67
N ALA A 47 9.63 -10.05 -1.96
CA ALA A 47 9.07 -9.06 -2.87
C ALA A 47 7.70 -8.56 -2.40
N LEU A 48 6.79 -9.49 -2.05
CA LEU A 48 5.45 -9.15 -1.54
C LEU A 48 5.50 -8.34 -0.24
N ILE A 49 6.38 -8.72 0.69
CA ILE A 49 6.59 -7.98 1.94
C ILE A 49 7.10 -6.56 1.63
N ARG A 50 8.14 -6.42 0.80
CA ARG A 50 8.70 -5.12 0.41
C ARG A 50 7.65 -4.20 -0.19
N GLN A 51 6.83 -4.71 -1.12
CA GLN A 51 5.77 -3.93 -1.74
C GLN A 51 4.67 -3.53 -0.76
N SER A 52 4.30 -4.42 0.17
CA SER A 52 3.33 -4.10 1.21
C SER A 52 3.83 -3.01 2.16
N THR A 53 5.10 -3.06 2.55
CA THR A 53 5.74 -2.04 3.39
C THR A 53 5.84 -0.71 2.66
N ARG A 54 6.22 -0.71 1.37
CA ARG A 54 6.27 0.48 0.52
C ARG A 54 4.90 1.17 0.47
N LYS A 55 3.83 0.43 0.19
CA LYS A 55 2.46 0.97 0.14
C LYS A 55 2.02 1.54 1.49
N LYS A 56 2.30 0.83 2.59
CA LYS A 56 1.98 1.32 3.94
C LYS A 56 2.69 2.64 4.22
N LYS A 57 3.98 2.74 3.88
CA LYS A 57 4.77 3.97 4.03
C LYS A 57 4.21 5.11 3.18
N GLN A 58 3.91 4.86 1.91
CA GLN A 58 3.34 5.87 1.00
C GLN A 58 1.99 6.39 1.50
N LYS A 59 1.12 5.50 2.02
CA LYS A 59 -0.15 5.89 2.62
C LYS A 59 0.05 6.76 3.87
N SER A 60 0.97 6.38 4.76
CA SER A 60 1.32 7.18 5.95
C SER A 60 1.80 8.59 5.56
N GLN A 61 2.73 8.68 4.61
CA GLN A 61 3.23 9.96 4.10
C GLN A 61 2.14 10.81 3.47
N THR A 62 1.21 10.18 2.73
CA THR A 62 0.06 10.89 2.14
C THR A 62 -0.86 11.43 3.23
N LEU A 63 -1.13 10.64 4.27
CA LEU A 63 -1.95 11.06 5.40
C LEU A 63 -1.29 12.21 6.19
N GLU A 64 0.00 12.11 6.49
CA GLU A 64 0.78 13.15 7.17
C GLU A 64 0.78 14.47 6.38
N ARG A 65 0.92 14.38 5.06
CA ARG A 65 0.81 15.55 4.16
C ARG A 65 -0.58 16.17 4.23
N LEU A 66 -1.64 15.37 4.11
CA LEU A 66 -3.02 15.86 4.16
C LEU A 66 -3.37 16.46 5.52
N LEU A 67 -2.86 15.89 6.62
CA LEU A 67 -3.06 16.44 7.97
C LEU A 67 -2.32 17.77 8.15
N SER A 68 -1.11 17.88 7.61
CA SER A 68 -0.36 19.15 7.61
C SER A 68 -1.10 20.21 6.79
N GLU A 69 -1.59 19.84 5.62
CA GLU A 69 -2.39 20.70 4.75
C GLU A 69 -3.72 21.12 5.39
N LEU A 70 -4.39 20.20 6.09
CA LEU A 70 -5.61 20.51 6.83
C LEU A 70 -5.34 21.59 7.89
N ARG A 71 -4.25 21.46 8.66
CA ARG A 71 -3.87 22.44 9.70
C ARG A 71 -3.60 23.82 9.12
N THR A 72 -2.88 23.90 8.01
CA THR A 72 -2.59 25.20 7.37
C THR A 72 -3.85 25.85 6.82
N LEU A 73 -4.77 25.06 6.26
CA LEU A 73 -6.05 25.56 5.76
C LEU A 73 -7.00 25.99 6.87
N GLU A 74 -7.06 25.25 7.98
CA GLU A 74 -7.86 25.63 9.16
C GLU A 74 -7.36 26.95 9.75
N GLN A 75 -6.04 27.12 9.85
CA GLN A 75 -5.44 28.38 10.28
C GLN A 75 -5.77 29.51 9.30
N ALA A 76 -5.59 29.30 7.99
CA ALA A 76 -5.88 30.31 6.98
C ALA A 76 -7.36 30.72 6.98
N HIS A 77 -8.27 29.75 7.13
CA HIS A 77 -9.71 30.00 7.19
C HIS A 77 -10.13 30.76 8.46
N GLN A 78 -9.45 30.53 9.58
CA GLN A 78 -9.70 31.23 10.84
C GLN A 78 -9.40 32.74 10.72
N PHE A 79 -8.30 33.11 10.05
CA PHE A 79 -7.91 34.52 9.86
C PHE A 79 -8.60 35.18 8.67
N HIS A 80 -8.83 34.43 7.59
CA HIS A 80 -9.44 34.90 6.35
C HIS A 80 -10.47 33.89 5.83
N PRO A 81 -11.73 33.98 6.26
CA PRO A 81 -12.77 33.08 5.79
C PRO A 81 -13.08 33.32 4.30
N ASP A 82 -12.46 32.53 3.43
CA ASP A 82 -12.73 32.46 1.99
C ASP A 82 -13.45 31.16 1.64
N GLY A 83 -14.49 31.26 0.79
CA GLY A 83 -15.22 30.11 0.26
C GLY A 83 -14.37 29.17 -0.60
N LYS A 84 -13.25 29.63 -1.17
CA LYS A 84 -12.28 28.74 -1.83
C LYS A 84 -11.51 27.89 -0.83
N ILE A 85 -11.05 28.51 0.26
CA ILE A 85 -10.34 27.81 1.36
C ILE A 85 -11.28 26.77 1.98
N PHE A 86 -12.55 27.12 2.21
CA PHE A 86 -13.55 26.18 2.74
C PHE A 86 -13.74 24.95 1.85
N ARG A 87 -13.90 25.14 0.53
CA ARG A 87 -14.02 24.01 -0.42
C ARG A 87 -12.80 23.11 -0.43
N HIS A 88 -11.62 23.69 -0.35
CA HIS A 88 -10.37 22.94 -0.31
C HIS A 88 -10.24 22.14 0.99
N LEU A 89 -10.60 22.76 2.12
CA LEU A 89 -10.64 22.14 3.43
C LEU A 89 -11.60 20.94 3.45
N ASP A 90 -12.79 21.11 2.89
CA ASP A 90 -13.77 20.03 2.74
C ASP A 90 -13.22 18.87 1.89
N THR A 91 -12.54 19.18 0.77
CA THR A 91 -11.90 18.18 -0.09
C THR A 91 -10.80 17.40 0.64
N VAL A 92 -9.96 18.08 1.43
CA VAL A 92 -8.90 17.45 2.23
C VAL A 92 -9.51 16.55 3.31
N ARG A 93 -10.56 17.00 3.99
CA ARG A 93 -11.30 16.19 4.99
C ARG A 93 -11.87 14.92 4.38
N HIS A 94 -12.54 15.03 3.23
CA HIS A 94 -13.06 13.87 2.50
C HIS A 94 -11.95 12.91 2.08
N SER A 95 -10.80 13.44 1.64
CA SER A 95 -9.64 12.62 1.25
C SER A 95 -9.08 11.83 2.44
N ILE A 96 -8.97 12.46 3.62
CA ILE A 96 -8.55 11.79 4.86
C ILE A 96 -9.57 10.71 5.25
N GLN A 97 -10.86 11.03 5.25
CA GLN A 97 -11.92 10.08 5.58
C GLN A 97 -11.91 8.87 4.65
N ALA A 98 -11.76 9.08 3.34
CA ALA A 98 -11.66 8.01 2.36
C ALA A 98 -10.47 7.08 2.64
N LEU A 99 -9.29 7.62 2.98
CA LEU A 99 -8.12 6.83 3.34
C LEU A 99 -8.33 6.00 4.61
N LEU A 100 -8.97 6.56 5.63
CA LEU A 100 -9.26 5.85 6.88
C LEU A 100 -10.33 4.77 6.67
N LEU A 101 -11.37 5.06 5.90
CA LEU A 101 -12.44 4.10 5.57
C LEU A 101 -11.90 2.89 4.81
N ASP A 102 -10.94 3.11 3.90
CA ASP A 102 -10.25 2.02 3.21
C ASP A 102 -9.48 1.10 4.20
N ASP A 103 -8.86 1.65 5.24
CA ASP A 103 -8.18 0.83 6.27
C ASP A 103 -9.17 0.08 7.16
N THR A 104 -10.27 0.71 7.57
CA THR A 104 -11.30 0.04 8.37
C THR A 104 -11.97 -1.07 7.57
N ALA A 105 -12.28 -0.86 6.29
CA ALA A 105 -12.82 -1.88 5.40
C ALA A 105 -11.88 -3.09 5.25
N LYS A 106 -10.57 -2.82 5.09
CA LYS A 106 -9.54 -3.88 5.06
C LYS A 106 -9.50 -4.64 6.38
N ALA A 107 -9.46 -3.94 7.52
CA ALA A 107 -9.44 -4.55 8.85
C ALA A 107 -10.68 -5.42 9.12
N MET A 108 -11.88 -4.93 8.76
CA MET A 108 -13.13 -5.69 8.86
C MET A 108 -13.09 -6.97 8.02
N THR A 109 -12.55 -6.90 6.81
CA THR A 109 -12.40 -8.06 5.92
C THR A 109 -11.45 -9.10 6.51
N TYR A 110 -10.35 -8.67 7.12
CA TYR A 110 -9.42 -9.57 7.82
C TYR A 110 -10.07 -10.24 9.03
N SER A 111 -10.76 -9.45 9.87
CA SER A 111 -11.47 -9.93 11.06
C SER A 111 -12.42 -11.07 10.70
N ARG A 112 -13.28 -10.88 9.67
CA ARG A 112 -14.20 -11.92 9.19
C ARG A 112 -13.51 -13.21 8.77
N ARG A 113 -12.32 -13.16 8.17
CA ARG A 113 -11.59 -14.35 7.68
C ARG A 113 -10.93 -15.16 8.80
N THR A 114 -10.80 -14.62 10.00
CA THR A 114 -10.22 -15.32 11.16
C THR A 114 -11.25 -16.07 12.00
N PHE A 115 -12.55 -15.76 11.84
CA PHE A 115 -13.65 -16.38 12.59
C PHE A 115 -14.33 -17.55 11.87
N TYR A 116 -13.92 -17.85 10.64
CA TYR A 116 -14.31 -19.02 9.85
C TYR A 116 -13.05 -19.82 9.50
#